data_AF-A0AA35WKD8-F1
#
_entry.id   AF-A0AA35WKD8-F1
#
_cell.length_a   1.000
_cell.length_b   1.000
_cell.length_c   1.000
_cell.angle_alpha   90.00
_cell.angle_beta   90.00
_cell.angle_gamma   90.00
#
_symmetry.space_group_name_H-M   'P 1'
#
loop_
_entity.id
_entity.type
_entity.pdbx_description
1 polymer ?
#
loop_
_entity_poly.entity_id
_entity_poly.type
_entity_poly.pdbx_seq_one_letter_code
_entity_poly.pdbx_strand_id
1 'polypeptide(L)'
;THTITINDDDACEVGLNEYFYSHIDLDSGIPPINVTVQQIRVNIDDNDEPECESIVVGYDRPVYTVREGDRTLNLTIKVFSHPISGAPRSFTLSFDLEDSTASSGADYVNMTEHIVFMRGEVIQTHTILIEDDDECEIDPNEQFLSVMALISGIPGINVTVPRALITIDDRDEFECGLITVGYDTDMYTSREGDGSVTLTIRLFSHPSNGAPRPFNVTVSTKDGNASIAGGDYVPVMDQIIQFSREGNNSDL
;
A
#
# COMPACT_ATOMS: atom_id res chain seq x y z
N THR A 1 48.21 -18.12 -46.85
CA THR A 1 47.37 -17.65 -45.73
C THR A 1 45.97 -18.17 -45.95
N HIS A 2 45.28 -18.55 -44.90
CA HIS A 2 43.87 -18.94 -44.94
C HIS A 2 43.14 -18.21 -43.82
N THR A 3 41.87 -17.89 -44.03
CA THR A 3 41.04 -17.14 -43.10
C THR A 3 39.87 -18.03 -42.69
N ILE A 4 39.63 -18.09 -41.39
CA ILE A 4 38.47 -18.75 -40.80
C ILE A 4 37.55 -17.63 -40.32
N THR A 5 36.28 -17.68 -40.73
CA THR A 5 35.26 -16.75 -40.23
C THR A 5 34.82 -17.22 -38.84
N ILE A 6 34.85 -16.33 -37.86
CA ILE A 6 34.15 -16.51 -36.59
C ILE A 6 32.76 -15.93 -36.78
N ASN A 7 31.72 -16.70 -36.46
CA ASN A 7 30.36 -16.21 -36.51
C ASN A 7 30.12 -15.41 -35.24
N ASP A 8 29.76 -14.15 -35.42
CA ASP A 8 29.28 -13.28 -34.36
C ASP A 8 27.81 -13.64 -34.09
N ASP A 9 27.45 -13.82 -32.82
CA ASP A 9 26.07 -13.94 -32.40
C ASP A 9 25.85 -13.23 -31.06
N ASP A 10 24.58 -13.09 -30.66
CA ASP A 10 24.20 -12.38 -29.43
C ASP A 10 23.86 -13.37 -28.28
N ALA A 11 24.32 -14.63 -28.32
CA ALA A 11 23.90 -15.66 -27.35
C ALA A 11 24.76 -15.66 -26.07
N CYS A 12 24.13 -15.72 -24.87
CA CYS A 12 24.90 -15.80 -23.61
C CYS A 12 25.52 -17.20 -23.40
N GLU A 13 26.85 -17.28 -23.42
CA GLU A 13 27.63 -18.51 -23.15
C GLU A 13 28.33 -18.44 -21.78
N VAL A 14 27.59 -18.75 -20.70
CA VAL A 14 28.12 -18.61 -19.34
C VAL A 14 29.27 -19.59 -19.07
N GLY A 15 30.48 -19.04 -18.94
CA GLY A 15 31.56 -19.64 -18.15
C GLY A 15 32.57 -20.51 -18.90
N LEU A 16 32.66 -20.46 -20.23
CA LEU A 16 33.78 -21.08 -20.96
C LEU A 16 34.14 -20.26 -22.20
N ASN A 17 35.34 -19.68 -22.24
CA ASN A 17 35.95 -19.31 -23.52
C ASN A 17 35.99 -20.57 -24.38
N GLU A 18 35.32 -20.54 -25.52
CA GLU A 18 35.29 -21.67 -26.43
C GLU A 18 36.62 -21.80 -27.17
N TYR A 19 36.89 -22.97 -27.73
CA TYR A 19 38.06 -23.15 -28.58
C TYR A 19 37.80 -24.15 -29.69
N PHE A 20 38.51 -23.96 -30.81
CA PHE A 20 38.62 -24.96 -31.85
C PHE A 20 40.10 -25.24 -32.17
N TYR A 21 40.35 -26.35 -32.86
CA TYR A 21 41.68 -26.67 -33.38
C TYR A 21 41.73 -26.44 -34.88
N SER A 22 42.78 -25.77 -35.36
CA SER A 22 43.15 -25.76 -36.78
C SER A 22 44.24 -26.81 -37.00
N HIS A 23 44.05 -27.68 -37.99
CA HIS A 23 44.92 -28.83 -38.28
C HIS A 23 45.53 -28.74 -39.68
N ILE A 24 46.74 -29.28 -39.83
CA ILE A 24 47.43 -29.43 -41.12
C ILE A 24 47.55 -30.92 -41.45
N ASP A 25 46.88 -31.34 -42.51
CA ASP A 25 47.03 -32.66 -43.11
C ASP A 25 47.85 -32.59 -44.40
N LEU A 26 48.61 -33.66 -44.66
CA LEU A 26 49.46 -33.80 -45.84
C LEU A 26 48.86 -34.85 -46.78
N ASP A 27 48.74 -34.50 -48.06
CA ASP A 27 48.26 -35.43 -49.09
C ASP A 27 49.21 -36.61 -49.29
N SER A 28 48.66 -37.77 -49.64
CA SER A 28 49.46 -38.95 -49.96
C SER A 28 50.32 -38.73 -51.22
N GLY A 29 51.62 -39.05 -51.15
CA GLY A 29 52.53 -39.04 -52.30
C GLY A 29 53.43 -37.79 -52.42
N ILE A 30 53.43 -36.91 -51.43
CA ILE A 30 54.35 -35.76 -51.37
C ILE A 30 55.76 -36.16 -50.89
N PRO A 31 56.81 -35.41 -51.29
CA PRO A 31 58.17 -35.59 -50.77
C PRO A 31 58.24 -35.43 -49.25
N PRO A 32 59.32 -35.89 -48.58
CA PRO A 32 59.44 -35.79 -47.13
C PRO A 32 59.45 -34.32 -46.68
N ILE A 33 58.31 -33.86 -46.17
CA ILE A 33 58.10 -32.53 -45.57
C ILE A 33 57.91 -32.74 -44.06
N ASN A 34 58.62 -31.92 -43.26
CA ASN A 34 58.48 -31.94 -41.81
C ASN A 34 57.53 -30.83 -41.35
N VAL A 35 56.43 -31.19 -40.69
CA VAL A 35 55.49 -30.25 -40.07
C VAL A 35 55.81 -30.16 -38.57
N THR A 36 56.32 -29.01 -38.13
CA THR A 36 56.75 -28.82 -36.73
C THR A 36 55.60 -28.54 -35.78
N VAL A 37 54.49 -27.99 -36.28
CA VAL A 37 53.25 -27.77 -35.51
C VAL A 37 52.08 -28.23 -36.39
N GLN A 38 51.52 -29.39 -36.05
CA GLN A 38 50.45 -30.01 -36.85
C GLN A 38 49.06 -29.47 -36.48
N GLN A 39 48.90 -28.99 -35.24
CA GLN A 39 47.67 -28.42 -34.74
C GLN A 39 47.93 -27.21 -33.87
N ILE A 40 47.00 -26.27 -33.89
CA ILE A 40 47.01 -25.10 -33.00
C ILE A 40 45.61 -24.89 -32.43
N ARG A 41 45.53 -24.56 -31.14
CA ARG A 41 44.29 -24.12 -30.50
C ARG A 41 44.04 -22.66 -30.83
N VAL A 42 42.82 -22.35 -31.21
CA VAL A 42 42.31 -20.98 -31.33
C VAL A 42 41.25 -20.81 -30.24
N ASN A 43 41.48 -19.88 -29.32
CA ASN A 43 40.48 -19.49 -28.32
C ASN A 43 39.54 -18.46 -28.94
N ILE A 44 38.26 -18.56 -28.62
CA ILE A 44 37.24 -17.56 -28.89
C ILE A 44 36.91 -16.96 -27.53
N ASP A 45 37.16 -15.66 -27.41
CA ASP A 45 36.76 -14.90 -26.23
C ASP A 45 35.36 -14.35 -26.52
N ASP A 46 34.39 -14.75 -25.72
CA ASP A 46 33.02 -14.22 -25.77
C ASP A 46 33.05 -12.70 -25.47
N ASN A 47 32.40 -11.90 -26.31
CA ASN A 47 32.25 -10.45 -26.12
C ASN A 47 30.80 -10.04 -25.83
N ASP A 48 29.91 -11.01 -25.68
CA ASP A 48 28.47 -10.84 -25.51
C ASP A 48 28.05 -11.09 -24.04
N GLU A 49 29.03 -10.94 -23.15
CA GLU A 49 28.92 -10.82 -21.69
C GLU A 49 28.19 -9.54 -21.16
N PRO A 50 27.23 -8.92 -21.88
CA PRO A 50 26.16 -8.15 -21.24
C PRO A 50 24.74 -8.75 -21.35
N GLU A 51 24.51 -9.96 -21.87
CA GLU A 51 23.13 -10.53 -21.98
C GLU A 51 22.67 -11.31 -20.73
N CYS A 52 23.58 -11.61 -19.79
CA CYS A 52 23.26 -12.24 -18.52
C CYS A 52 22.92 -11.20 -17.42
N GLU A 53 22.16 -10.15 -17.79
CA GLU A 53 21.71 -9.11 -16.86
C GLU A 53 20.63 -9.66 -15.89
N SER A 54 21.06 -10.10 -14.72
CA SER A 54 20.12 -10.27 -13.60
C SER A 54 19.84 -8.91 -12.98
N ILE A 55 18.68 -8.34 -13.33
CA ILE A 55 18.16 -7.12 -12.71
C ILE A 55 17.27 -7.55 -11.55
N VAL A 56 17.61 -7.15 -10.33
CA VAL A 56 16.75 -7.34 -9.16
C VAL A 56 16.11 -6.01 -8.83
N VAL A 57 14.77 -5.97 -8.88
CA VAL A 57 13.98 -4.76 -8.66
C VAL A 57 12.89 -5.02 -7.63
N GLY A 58 12.47 -3.98 -6.92
CA GLY A 58 11.30 -4.05 -6.04
C GLY A 58 11.11 -2.77 -5.25
N TYR A 59 10.09 -2.74 -4.40
CA TYR A 59 9.96 -1.67 -3.42
C TYR A 59 11.17 -1.61 -2.49
N ASP A 60 11.64 -0.40 -2.19
CA ASP A 60 12.73 -0.15 -1.23
C ASP A 60 12.39 -0.72 0.16
N ARG A 61 11.11 -0.72 0.50
CA ARG A 61 10.56 -1.26 1.75
C ARG A 61 9.29 -2.07 1.46
N PRO A 62 9.04 -3.17 2.18
CA PRO A 62 7.81 -3.94 2.02
C PRO A 62 6.62 -3.34 2.78
N VAL A 63 6.86 -2.36 3.67
CA VAL A 63 5.84 -1.72 4.51
C VAL A 63 6.10 -0.22 4.59
N TYR A 64 5.03 0.56 4.47
CA TYR A 64 4.99 2.01 4.62
C TYR A 64 3.90 2.39 5.61
N THR A 65 4.10 3.52 6.28
CA THR A 65 3.09 4.15 7.14
C THR A 65 3.05 5.62 6.78
N VAL A 66 1.85 6.17 6.66
CA VAL A 66 1.59 7.57 6.35
C VAL A 66 0.49 8.06 7.28
N ARG A 67 0.55 9.32 7.73
CA ARG A 67 -0.60 9.90 8.43
C ARG A 67 -1.58 10.42 7.41
N GLU A 68 -2.87 10.32 7.71
CA GLU A 68 -3.90 10.83 6.84
C GLU A 68 -3.68 12.32 6.48
N GLY A 69 -3.41 13.15 7.50
CA GLY A 69 -3.05 14.56 7.33
C GLY A 69 -1.73 14.86 6.57
N ASP A 70 -0.91 13.86 6.24
CA ASP A 70 0.25 14.05 5.34
C ASP A 70 -0.20 14.18 3.86
N ARG A 71 -1.42 13.72 3.54
CA ARG A 71 -2.12 13.79 2.24
C ARG A 71 -1.42 13.12 1.05
N THR A 72 -0.17 12.70 1.22
CA THR A 72 0.64 12.08 0.17
C THR A 72 1.61 11.07 0.77
N LEU A 73 1.77 9.94 0.07
CA LEU A 73 2.78 8.93 0.37
C LEU A 73 3.67 8.69 -0.84
N ASN A 74 4.99 8.74 -0.65
CA ASN A 74 5.95 8.41 -1.69
C ASN A 74 6.44 6.95 -1.54
N LEU A 75 6.07 6.10 -2.49
CA LEU A 75 6.64 4.77 -2.65
C LEU A 75 7.91 4.84 -3.48
N THR A 76 8.98 4.22 -2.99
CA THR A 76 10.26 4.16 -3.71
C THR A 76 10.49 2.76 -4.24
N ILE A 77 10.80 2.66 -5.53
CA ILE A 77 11.14 1.41 -6.22
C ILE A 77 12.60 1.50 -6.63
N LYS A 78 13.38 0.46 -6.36
CA LYS A 78 14.82 0.43 -6.63
C LYS A 78 15.23 -0.80 -7.42
N VAL A 79 16.20 -0.60 -8.30
CA VAL A 79 17.04 -1.67 -8.82
C VAL A 79 18.13 -1.94 -7.79
N PHE A 80 18.03 -3.06 -7.09
CA PHE A 80 18.96 -3.48 -6.04
C PHE A 80 20.25 -4.07 -6.59
N SER A 81 20.17 -4.74 -7.74
CA SER A 81 21.34 -5.25 -8.44
C SER A 81 21.12 -5.25 -9.94
N HIS A 82 22.19 -4.98 -10.66
CA HIS A 82 22.35 -5.13 -12.11
C HIS A 82 23.83 -5.48 -12.38
N PRO A 83 24.22 -5.94 -13.58
CA PRO A 83 25.62 -6.24 -13.90
C PRO A 83 26.54 -5.04 -13.70
N ILE A 84 27.76 -5.32 -13.24
CA ILE A 84 28.77 -4.29 -12.89
C ILE A 84 29.30 -3.57 -14.14
N SER A 85 29.30 -4.23 -15.29
CA SER A 85 29.85 -3.72 -16.56
C SER A 85 28.87 -2.86 -17.38
N GLY A 86 27.58 -2.81 -17.00
CA GLY A 86 26.53 -2.17 -17.80
C GLY A 86 25.51 -1.39 -16.98
N ALA A 87 25.02 -0.28 -17.55
CA ALA A 87 23.83 0.40 -17.05
C ALA A 87 22.60 -0.50 -17.33
N PRO A 88 21.69 -0.73 -16.35
CA PRO A 88 20.55 -1.63 -16.53
C PRO A 88 19.73 -1.24 -17.76
N ARG A 89 19.34 -2.23 -18.57
CA ARG A 89 18.45 -2.00 -19.72
C ARG A 89 17.06 -1.57 -19.26
N SER A 90 16.31 -0.96 -20.17
CA SER A 90 14.96 -0.47 -19.87
C SER A 90 13.96 -1.61 -19.67
N PHE A 91 13.04 -1.44 -18.75
CA PHE A 91 11.94 -2.37 -18.50
C PHE A 91 10.69 -1.65 -17.98
N THR A 92 9.54 -2.32 -18.03
CA THR A 92 8.26 -1.76 -17.59
C THR A 92 7.61 -2.64 -16.53
N LEU A 93 7.20 -2.05 -15.43
CA LEU A 93 6.41 -2.68 -14.37
C LEU A 93 4.96 -2.17 -14.40
N SER A 94 4.00 -3.01 -14.04
CA SER A 94 2.67 -2.53 -13.63
C SER A 94 2.79 -1.91 -12.24
N PHE A 95 1.89 -0.97 -11.95
CA PHE A 95 1.68 -0.42 -10.63
C PHE A 95 0.18 -0.31 -10.41
N ASP A 96 -0.32 -1.05 -9.43
CA ASP A 96 -1.74 -1.11 -9.10
C ASP A 96 -1.93 -0.98 -7.59
N LEU A 97 -3.04 -0.38 -7.17
CA LEU A 97 -3.46 -0.33 -5.76
C LEU A 97 -4.64 -1.29 -5.54
N GLU A 98 -4.63 -1.97 -4.41
CA GLU A 98 -5.66 -2.93 -4.00
C GLU A 98 -6.19 -2.57 -2.61
N ASP A 99 -7.52 -2.44 -2.51
CA ASP A 99 -8.22 -2.21 -1.24
C ASP A 99 -7.96 -3.35 -0.24
N SER A 100 -7.95 -3.01 1.05
CA SER A 100 -8.01 -4.01 2.13
C SER A 100 -8.96 -3.54 3.24
N THR A 101 -8.46 -2.83 4.25
CA THR A 101 -9.34 -2.13 5.21
C THR A 101 -9.57 -0.70 4.75
N ALA A 102 -8.52 -0.04 4.25
CA ALA A 102 -8.62 1.19 3.50
C ALA A 102 -9.18 0.89 2.09
N SER A 103 -10.01 1.81 1.62
CA SER A 103 -10.81 1.76 0.41
C SER A 103 -10.57 2.98 -0.48
N SER A 104 -10.52 2.73 -1.78
CA SER A 104 -10.36 3.79 -2.77
C SER A 104 -11.49 4.84 -2.70
N GLY A 105 -11.10 6.10 -2.60
CA GLY A 105 -11.98 7.27 -2.64
C GLY A 105 -12.53 7.70 -1.29
N ALA A 106 -12.45 6.85 -0.26
CA ALA A 106 -12.58 7.27 1.13
C ALA A 106 -11.20 7.60 1.70
N ASP A 107 -10.23 6.68 1.56
CA ASP A 107 -8.98 6.72 2.34
C ASP A 107 -7.75 7.02 1.46
N TYR A 108 -7.81 6.68 0.18
CA TYR A 108 -6.77 6.99 -0.80
C TYR A 108 -7.32 7.11 -2.21
N VAL A 109 -6.60 7.80 -3.10
CA VAL A 109 -6.98 7.87 -4.52
C VAL A 109 -6.37 6.68 -5.27
N ASN A 110 -7.23 5.81 -5.80
CA ASN A 110 -6.76 4.69 -6.61
C ASN A 110 -6.11 5.16 -7.92
N MET A 111 -5.05 4.47 -8.32
CA MET A 111 -4.35 4.69 -9.57
C MET A 111 -3.78 3.37 -10.12
N THR A 112 -3.80 3.25 -11.45
CA THR A 112 -3.12 2.19 -12.20
C THR A 112 -2.18 2.83 -13.21
N GLU A 113 -0.91 2.43 -13.20
CA GLU A 113 0.13 2.99 -14.05
C GLU A 113 1.10 1.93 -14.59
N HIS A 114 1.90 2.31 -15.58
CA HIS A 114 3.05 1.56 -16.06
C HIS A 114 4.33 2.33 -15.76
N ILE A 115 5.16 1.76 -14.89
CA ILE A 115 6.42 2.36 -14.47
C ILE A 115 7.51 1.92 -15.44
N VAL A 116 8.03 2.87 -16.21
CA VAL A 116 9.13 2.63 -17.15
C VAL A 116 10.45 3.03 -16.49
N PHE A 117 11.31 2.04 -16.25
CA PHE A 117 12.72 2.31 -15.96
C PHE A 117 13.44 2.49 -17.29
N MET A 118 13.96 3.69 -17.54
CA MET A 118 14.81 3.95 -18.69
C MET A 118 16.21 3.36 -18.45
N ARG A 119 16.99 3.21 -19.53
CA ARG A 119 18.34 2.64 -19.42
C ARG A 119 19.18 3.45 -18.42
N GLY A 120 19.76 2.77 -17.43
CA GLY A 120 20.58 3.38 -16.39
C GLY A 120 19.81 3.95 -15.19
N GLU A 121 18.48 3.97 -15.23
CA GLU A 121 17.69 4.34 -14.05
C GLU A 121 17.70 3.20 -13.04
N VAL A 122 17.88 3.57 -11.76
CA VAL A 122 17.97 2.61 -10.65
C VAL A 122 17.02 2.95 -9.51
N ILE A 123 16.34 4.10 -9.56
CA ILE A 123 15.35 4.53 -8.56
C ILE A 123 14.21 5.25 -9.29
N GLN A 124 12.98 4.91 -8.93
CA GLN A 124 11.77 5.64 -9.29
C GLN A 124 10.96 5.91 -8.01
N THR A 125 10.26 7.04 -7.95
CA THR A 125 9.40 7.41 -6.83
C THR A 125 8.00 7.71 -7.35
N HIS A 126 6.99 7.08 -6.74
CA HIS A 126 5.59 7.25 -7.12
C HIS A 126 4.82 7.80 -5.92
N THR A 127 4.06 8.87 -6.16
CA THR A 127 3.27 9.55 -5.13
C THR A 127 1.84 9.04 -5.19
N ILE A 128 1.35 8.50 -4.08
CA ILE A 128 -0.06 8.19 -3.86
C ILE A 128 -0.68 9.36 -3.11
N LEU A 129 -1.89 9.77 -3.50
CA LEU A 129 -2.68 10.72 -2.73
C LEU A 129 -3.44 9.97 -1.63
N ILE A 130 -3.32 10.47 -0.41
CA ILE A 130 -4.05 10.00 0.76
C ILE A 130 -5.19 11.00 0.97
N GLU A 131 -6.41 10.48 1.05
CA GLU A 131 -7.56 11.31 1.40
C GLU A 131 -7.51 11.60 2.90
N ASP A 132 -8.13 12.70 3.29
CA ASP A 132 -8.00 13.28 4.63
C ASP A 132 -9.36 13.87 5.00
N ASP A 133 -10.05 13.19 5.90
CA ASP A 133 -11.36 13.57 6.39
C ASP A 133 -11.46 13.63 7.93
N ASP A 134 -12.59 14.14 8.43
CA ASP A 134 -12.82 14.29 9.88
C ASP A 134 -13.74 13.16 10.43
N GLU A 135 -13.89 12.04 9.72
CA GLU A 135 -14.77 10.93 10.10
C GLU A 135 -14.11 10.07 11.20
N CYS A 136 -14.64 10.11 12.43
CA CYS A 136 -14.15 9.19 13.49
C CYS A 136 -14.39 7.72 13.07
N GLU A 137 -13.27 7.02 12.88
CA GLU A 137 -13.20 5.60 12.59
C GLU A 137 -12.98 4.78 13.86
N ILE A 138 -13.57 3.58 13.91
CA ILE A 138 -13.45 2.70 15.09
C ILE A 138 -12.08 2.00 15.12
N ASP A 139 -11.44 1.83 13.96
CA ASP A 139 -10.09 1.27 13.82
C ASP A 139 -9.18 2.30 13.11
N PRO A 140 -8.43 3.13 13.85
CA PRO A 140 -7.73 4.29 13.31
C PRO A 140 -6.49 3.93 12.46
N ASN A 141 -6.29 2.65 12.13
CA ASN A 141 -5.21 2.23 11.25
C ASN A 141 -5.76 1.36 10.14
N GLU A 142 -5.95 1.99 9.00
CA GLU A 142 -6.42 1.31 7.81
C GLU A 142 -5.27 0.94 6.87
N GLN A 143 -5.51 -0.03 6.00
CA GLN A 143 -4.48 -0.62 5.16
C GLN A 143 -4.96 -0.86 3.74
N PHE A 144 -4.07 -0.59 2.78
CA PHE A 144 -4.20 -1.00 1.39
C PHE A 144 -2.86 -1.54 0.88
N LEU A 145 -2.88 -2.18 -0.28
CA LEU A 145 -1.70 -2.76 -0.90
C LEU A 145 -1.35 -2.01 -2.18
N SER A 146 -0.06 -1.91 -2.45
CA SER A 146 0.43 -1.59 -3.79
C SER A 146 1.17 -2.79 -4.36
N VAL A 147 0.79 -3.21 -5.57
CA VAL A 147 1.31 -4.39 -6.24
C VAL A 147 1.94 -4.03 -7.59
N MET A 148 3.01 -4.74 -7.93
CA MET A 148 3.74 -4.57 -9.19
C MET A 148 4.03 -5.93 -9.82
N ALA A 149 3.94 -5.99 -11.14
CA ALA A 149 4.36 -7.13 -11.94
C ALA A 149 5.20 -6.67 -13.13
N LEU A 150 6.09 -7.54 -13.62
CA LEU A 150 6.83 -7.27 -14.85
C LEU A 150 5.88 -7.33 -16.06
N ILE A 151 5.77 -6.24 -16.81
CA ILE A 151 4.99 -6.18 -18.05
C ILE A 151 5.86 -6.51 -19.24
N SER A 152 7.04 -5.89 -19.33
CA SER A 152 7.96 -6.05 -20.45
C SER A 152 9.40 -5.76 -20.04
N GLY A 153 10.34 -6.40 -20.72
CA GLY A 153 11.77 -6.25 -20.48
C GLY A 153 12.56 -7.41 -21.07
N ILE A 154 13.84 -7.47 -20.73
CA ILE A 154 14.73 -8.57 -21.09
C ILE A 154 14.49 -9.79 -20.18
N PRO A 155 14.87 -11.00 -20.62
CA PRO A 155 15.03 -12.13 -19.71
C PRO A 155 15.97 -11.77 -18.56
N GLY A 156 15.69 -12.25 -17.34
CA GLY A 156 16.55 -12.02 -16.17
C GLY A 156 16.12 -10.90 -15.22
N ILE A 157 15.05 -10.16 -15.52
CA ILE A 157 14.46 -9.20 -14.56
C ILE A 157 13.64 -9.95 -13.52
N ASN A 158 14.02 -9.80 -12.26
CA ASN A 158 13.41 -10.43 -11.10
C ASN A 158 12.82 -9.37 -10.17
N VAL A 159 11.49 -9.36 -10.04
CA VAL A 159 10.78 -8.50 -9.08
C VAL A 159 10.73 -9.20 -7.73
N THR A 160 11.63 -8.85 -6.80
CA THR A 160 11.80 -9.56 -5.52
C THR A 160 10.94 -9.00 -4.39
N VAL A 161 10.55 -7.73 -4.47
CA VAL A 161 9.59 -7.10 -3.56
C VAL A 161 8.43 -6.52 -4.39
N PRO A 162 7.53 -7.38 -4.88
CA PRO A 162 6.45 -6.99 -5.81
C PRO A 162 5.27 -6.34 -5.12
N ARG A 163 5.23 -6.31 -3.78
CA ARG A 163 4.14 -5.74 -3.01
C ARG A 163 4.66 -4.87 -1.87
N ALA A 164 3.94 -3.80 -1.59
CA ALA A 164 4.10 -2.98 -0.41
C ALA A 164 2.77 -2.93 0.34
N LEU A 165 2.80 -3.16 1.66
CA LEU A 165 1.67 -2.88 2.55
C LEU A 165 1.76 -1.43 3.01
N ILE A 166 0.69 -0.68 2.83
CA ILE A 166 0.59 0.70 3.28
C ILE A 166 -0.39 0.73 4.44
N THR A 167 0.01 1.35 5.55
CA THR A 167 -0.88 1.67 6.67
C THR A 167 -1.11 3.17 6.69
N ILE A 168 -2.37 3.57 6.64
CA ILE A 168 -2.80 4.94 6.90
C ILE A 168 -3.04 5.01 8.41
N ASP A 169 -2.28 5.87 9.07
CA ASP A 169 -2.45 6.20 10.49
C ASP A 169 -3.45 7.36 10.56
N ASP A 170 -4.73 7.02 10.74
CA ASP A 170 -5.83 7.92 11.14
C ASP A 170 -5.65 8.29 12.64
N ARG A 171 -4.41 8.67 13.00
CA ARG A 171 -4.17 9.35 14.27
C ARG A 171 -4.37 10.83 14.05
N ASP A 172 -5.60 11.18 13.75
CA ASP A 172 -6.21 12.33 14.38
C ASP A 172 -6.16 12.09 15.89
N GLU A 173 -5.09 12.59 16.49
CA GLU A 173 -4.58 12.18 17.81
C GLU A 173 -5.55 12.48 18.98
N PHE A 174 -6.72 13.03 18.66
CA PHE A 174 -7.84 13.29 19.53
C PHE A 174 -9.12 13.02 18.72
N GLU A 175 -10.12 12.38 19.33
CA GLU A 175 -11.57 12.67 19.12
C GLU A 175 -12.56 11.57 18.71
N CYS A 176 -12.29 10.28 18.95
CA CYS A 176 -13.40 9.42 19.40
C CYS A 176 -13.59 9.63 20.92
N GLY A 177 -13.82 10.90 21.32
CA GLY A 177 -14.04 11.33 22.71
C GLY A 177 -15.32 10.75 23.32
N LEU A 178 -15.41 10.75 24.65
CA LEU A 178 -16.59 10.26 25.36
C LEU A 178 -17.80 11.18 25.10
N ILE A 179 -18.89 10.60 24.59
CA ILE A 179 -20.20 11.24 24.58
C ILE A 179 -20.78 11.17 26.00
N THR A 180 -21.04 12.32 26.60
CA THR A 180 -21.70 12.41 27.91
C THR A 180 -23.10 12.99 27.75
N VAL A 181 -24.11 12.23 28.16
CA VAL A 181 -25.52 12.66 28.20
C VAL A 181 -26.08 12.49 29.61
N GLY A 182 -27.07 13.31 29.97
CA GLY A 182 -27.77 13.18 31.25
C GLY A 182 -28.86 14.22 31.43
N TYR A 183 -29.55 14.17 32.56
CA TYR A 183 -30.50 15.21 32.94
C TYR A 183 -29.78 16.53 33.23
N ASP A 184 -30.42 17.65 32.92
CA ASP A 184 -29.82 18.98 33.11
C ASP A 184 -29.75 19.44 34.57
N THR A 185 -30.31 18.66 35.49
CA THR A 185 -30.29 18.88 36.94
C THR A 185 -30.32 17.56 37.68
N ASP A 186 -29.81 17.55 38.90
CA ASP A 186 -29.82 16.38 39.80
C ASP A 186 -31.22 16.07 40.36
N MET A 187 -32.15 17.03 40.32
CA MET A 187 -33.50 16.86 40.87
C MET A 187 -34.52 17.75 40.15
N TYR A 188 -35.69 17.16 39.87
CA TYR A 188 -36.90 17.88 39.47
C TYR A 188 -37.93 17.86 40.60
N THR A 189 -38.71 18.91 40.72
CA THR A 189 -39.83 18.99 41.66
C THR A 189 -41.09 19.44 40.94
N SER A 190 -42.23 18.85 41.27
CA SER A 190 -43.55 19.15 40.70
C SER A 190 -44.61 18.97 41.78
N ARG A 191 -45.71 19.71 41.70
CA ARG A 191 -46.88 19.51 42.55
C ARG A 191 -47.84 18.54 41.87
N GLU A 192 -48.63 17.82 42.66
CA GLU A 192 -49.63 16.85 42.17
C GLU A 192 -50.70 17.49 41.26
N GLY A 193 -50.94 18.80 41.40
CA GLY A 193 -51.89 19.55 40.57
C GLY A 193 -51.34 20.02 39.23
N ASP A 194 -50.05 19.86 38.95
CA ASP A 194 -49.41 20.42 37.75
C ASP A 194 -49.71 19.58 36.48
N GLY A 195 -50.19 18.35 36.65
CA GLY A 195 -50.61 17.46 35.56
C GLY A 195 -49.47 16.82 34.77
N SER A 196 -48.33 17.49 34.66
CA SER A 196 -47.10 16.94 34.09
C SER A 196 -45.85 17.66 34.60
N VAL A 197 -44.70 16.99 34.47
CA VAL A 197 -43.35 17.56 34.65
C VAL A 197 -42.54 17.30 33.38
N THR A 198 -41.79 18.29 32.91
CA THR A 198 -40.87 18.14 31.78
C THR A 198 -39.46 17.89 32.29
N LEU A 199 -38.87 16.77 31.88
CA LEU A 199 -37.49 16.42 32.19
C LEU A 199 -36.64 16.68 30.95
N THR A 200 -35.51 17.37 31.11
CA THR A 200 -34.63 17.75 30.01
C THR A 200 -33.38 16.89 30.04
N ILE A 201 -33.12 16.16 28.96
CA ILE A 201 -31.86 15.43 28.76
C ILE A 201 -30.99 16.25 27.81
N ARG A 202 -29.74 16.50 28.20
CA ARG A 202 -28.78 17.27 27.41
C ARG A 202 -27.58 16.42 27.01
N LEU A 203 -26.93 16.85 25.93
CA LEU A 203 -25.58 16.45 25.56
C LEU A 203 -24.60 17.38 26.29
N PHE A 204 -23.82 16.83 27.22
CA PHE A 204 -22.87 17.60 28.04
C PHE A 204 -21.48 17.69 27.40
N SER A 205 -21.05 16.62 26.75
CA SER A 205 -19.79 16.60 26.00
C SER A 205 -19.91 15.70 24.78
N HIS A 206 -19.28 16.12 23.71
CA HIS A 206 -18.99 15.33 22.54
C HIS A 206 -17.61 15.76 22.01
N PRO A 207 -17.02 14.98 21.10
CA PRO A 207 -15.75 15.36 20.48
C PRO A 207 -15.89 16.63 19.62
N SER A 208 -14.96 17.58 19.75
CA SER A 208 -14.89 18.93 19.16
C SER A 208 -14.79 19.01 17.63
N ASN A 209 -14.31 17.99 16.93
CA ASN A 209 -14.15 17.97 15.46
C ASN A 209 -15.37 17.39 14.71
N GLY A 210 -16.48 17.10 15.39
CA GLY A 210 -17.73 16.79 14.70
C GLY A 210 -18.95 16.80 15.61
N ALA A 211 -20.10 17.23 15.09
CA ALA A 211 -21.37 16.92 15.75
C ALA A 211 -21.49 15.39 15.81
N PRO A 212 -21.79 14.79 16.99
CA PRO A 212 -21.84 13.34 17.10
C PRO A 212 -22.82 12.76 16.08
N ARG A 213 -22.47 11.60 15.50
CA ARG A 213 -23.40 10.85 14.65
C ARG A 213 -24.72 10.68 15.41
N PRO A 214 -25.89 10.76 14.73
CA PRO A 214 -27.17 10.64 15.42
C PRO A 214 -27.26 9.37 16.26
N PHE A 215 -27.75 9.50 17.49
CA PHE A 215 -27.89 8.38 18.40
C PHE A 215 -29.18 8.48 19.23
N ASN A 216 -29.57 7.36 19.81
CA ASN A 216 -30.80 7.24 20.58
C ASN A 216 -30.48 6.99 22.06
N VAL A 217 -31.22 7.67 22.95
CA VAL A 217 -31.25 7.36 24.38
C VAL A 217 -32.64 6.82 24.72
N THR A 218 -32.67 5.70 25.43
CA THR A 218 -33.93 5.07 25.87
C THR A 218 -34.23 5.47 27.31
N VAL A 219 -35.43 6.00 27.55
CA VAL A 219 -35.89 6.45 28.86
C VAL A 219 -37.04 5.57 29.34
N SER A 220 -36.91 5.07 30.57
CA SER A 220 -37.92 4.29 31.27
C SER A 220 -38.04 4.76 32.72
N THR A 221 -39.24 4.78 33.26
CA THR A 221 -39.50 5.12 34.67
C THR A 221 -39.49 3.86 35.54
N LYS A 222 -39.10 4.02 36.80
CA LYS A 222 -39.11 2.95 37.80
C LYS A 222 -39.65 3.49 39.12
N ASP A 223 -40.42 2.66 39.82
CA ASP A 223 -40.99 2.98 41.13
C ASP A 223 -39.90 3.33 42.16
N GLY A 224 -40.18 4.38 42.93
CA GLY A 224 -39.47 4.76 44.14
C GLY A 224 -40.40 4.66 45.35
N ASN A 225 -40.52 5.73 46.13
CA ASN A 225 -41.59 5.87 47.11
C ASN A 225 -42.96 6.15 46.45
N ALA A 226 -42.95 6.87 45.32
CA ALA A 226 -44.06 6.95 44.38
C ALA A 226 -44.10 5.69 43.51
N SER A 227 -45.29 5.16 43.24
CA SER A 227 -45.50 3.90 42.54
C SER A 227 -46.68 3.93 41.56
N ILE A 228 -46.60 3.11 40.52
CA ILE A 228 -47.71 2.92 39.57
C ILE A 228 -48.94 2.33 40.28
N ALA A 229 -48.74 1.40 41.22
CA ALA A 229 -49.82 0.78 41.97
C ALA A 229 -50.54 1.76 42.92
N GLY A 230 -49.82 2.75 43.43
CA GLY A 230 -50.37 3.88 44.20
C GLY A 230 -51.12 4.90 43.34
N GLY A 231 -50.96 4.85 42.01
CA GLY A 231 -51.52 5.83 41.09
C GLY A 231 -50.74 7.14 41.05
N ASP A 232 -49.50 7.17 41.54
CA ASP A 232 -48.72 8.39 41.72
C ASP A 232 -48.22 8.98 40.39
N TYR A 233 -47.98 8.13 39.40
CA TYR A 233 -47.54 8.54 38.07
C TYR A 233 -47.92 7.51 37.00
N VAL A 234 -47.95 7.94 35.74
CA VAL A 234 -48.12 7.07 34.58
C VAL A 234 -46.73 6.66 34.09
N PRO A 235 -46.44 5.35 33.92
CA PRO A 235 -45.10 4.90 33.54
C PRO A 235 -44.75 5.28 32.10
N VAL A 236 -43.48 5.63 31.91
CA VAL A 236 -42.82 5.69 30.61
C VAL A 236 -41.99 4.42 30.43
N MET A 237 -42.11 3.77 29.27
CA MET A 237 -41.35 2.56 28.92
C MET A 237 -40.72 2.73 27.55
N ASP A 238 -39.41 2.52 27.51
CA ASP A 238 -38.58 2.52 26.31
C ASP A 238 -38.81 3.72 25.38
N GLN A 239 -39.06 4.89 25.96
CA GLN A 239 -39.23 6.12 25.18
C GLN A 239 -37.90 6.50 24.56
N ILE A 240 -37.87 6.63 23.24
CA ILE A 240 -36.68 7.00 22.48
C ILE A 240 -36.56 8.52 22.41
N ILE A 241 -35.43 9.03 22.91
CA ILE A 241 -34.97 10.41 22.71
C ILE A 241 -33.87 10.38 21.64
N GLN A 242 -34.08 11.10 20.54
CA GLN A 242 -33.14 11.15 19.43
C GLN A 242 -32.25 12.39 19.56
N PHE A 243 -30.94 12.18 19.49
CA PHE A 243 -29.96 13.24 19.30
C PHE A 243 -29.62 13.29 17.82
N SER A 244 -29.93 14.41 17.17
CA SER A 244 -29.71 14.63 15.73
C SER A 244 -28.64 15.68 15.47
N ARG A 245 -28.07 15.69 14.27
CA ARG A 245 -26.96 16.56 13.85
C ARG A 245 -27.27 18.07 13.98
N GLU A 246 -28.54 18.47 13.98
CA GLU A 246 -28.97 19.88 14.02
C GLU A 246 -29.90 20.24 15.20
N GLY A 247 -30.08 19.39 16.21
CA GLY A 247 -31.01 19.75 17.29
C GLY A 247 -31.06 18.79 18.46
N ASN A 248 -30.39 19.17 19.54
CA ASN A 248 -31.06 19.63 20.76
C ASN A 248 -30.09 20.50 21.57
N ASN A 249 -29.53 21.50 20.87
CA ASN A 249 -28.86 22.59 21.54
C ASN A 249 -29.93 23.57 22.01
N SER A 250 -30.38 23.42 23.24
CA SER A 250 -31.02 24.53 23.94
C SER A 250 -30.05 25.30 24.84
N ASP A 251 -28.72 25.06 24.79
CA ASP A 251 -27.70 26.00 25.29
C ASP A 251 -26.27 25.59 24.84
N LEU A 252 -25.80 26.18 23.74
CA LEU A 252 -24.45 26.72 23.57
C LEU A 252 -24.61 28.16 23.11
#